data_AF-A0A4R2BNQ5-F1
#
_entry.id   AF-A0A4R2BNQ5-F1
#
_cell.length_a   1.000
_cell.length_b   1.000
_cell.length_c   1.000
_cell.angle_alpha   90.00
_cell.angle_beta   90.00
_cell.angle_gamma   90.00
#
_symmetry.space_group_name_H-M   'P 1'
#
loop_
_entity.id
_entity.type
_entity.pdbx_description
1 polymer ?
#
loop_
_entity_poly.entity_id
_entity_poly.type
_entity_poly.pdbx_seq_one_letter_code
_entity_poly.pdbx_strand_id
1 'polypeptide(L)' 'MMNNHELPKNYVAENSSMAVDEEEIKNLGKQMENRRTGEVLKQEYNKVPDPQQYQESKE' A
#
# COMPACT_ATOMS: atom_id res chain seq x y z
N MET A 1 7.89 27.43 -25.79
CA MET A 1 7.25 26.33 -26.53
C MET A 1 7.39 25.10 -25.67
N MET A 2 6.30 24.57 -25.11
CA MET A 2 6.35 23.28 -24.42
C MET A 2 6.43 22.21 -25.51
N ASN A 3 7.60 21.60 -25.63
CA ASN A 3 7.84 20.52 -26.58
C ASN A 3 6.96 19.35 -26.17
N ASN A 4 6.00 18.95 -27.01
CA ASN A 4 5.21 17.74 -26.84
C ASN A 4 6.14 16.53 -26.99
N HIS A 5 6.85 16.17 -25.93
CA HIS A 5 7.57 14.92 -25.84
C HIS A 5 6.54 13.85 -25.51
N GLU A 6 6.10 13.13 -26.52
CA GLU A 6 5.26 11.95 -26.31
C GLU A 6 5.98 11.01 -25.35
N LEU A 7 5.30 10.69 -24.25
CA LEU A 7 5.84 9.76 -23.27
C LEU A 7 5.89 8.36 -23.89
N PRO A 8 6.94 7.58 -23.58
CA PRO A 8 7.02 6.18 -24.01
C PRO A 8 5.73 5.43 -23.64
N LYS A 9 5.32 4.48 -24.49
CA LYS A 9 4.07 3.71 -24.29
C LYS A 9 4.00 2.99 -22.93
N ASN A 10 5.14 2.70 -22.31
CA ASN A 10 5.28 2.04 -21.01
C ASN A 10 5.80 2.99 -19.92
N TYR A 11 5.65 4.31 -20.12
CA TYR A 11 6.08 5.28 -19.13
C TYR A 11 5.20 5.19 -17.88
N VAL A 12 5.84 4.96 -16.73
CA VAL A 12 5.21 5.07 -15.42
C VAL A 12 5.84 6.25 -14.71
N ALA A 13 5.00 7.15 -14.17
CA ALA A 13 5.48 8.30 -13.42
C ALA A 13 6.18 7.84 -12.12
N GLU A 14 7.27 8.49 -11.74
CA GLU A 14 8.05 8.14 -10.54
C GLU A 14 7.24 8.22 -9.25
N ASN A 15 6.17 9.02 -9.23
CA ASN A 15 5.25 9.17 -8.11
C ASN A 15 3.96 8.34 -8.26
N SER A 16 3.92 7.39 -9.20
CA SER A 16 2.79 6.49 -9.37
C SER A 16 2.64 5.58 -8.15
N SER A 17 1.42 5.47 -7.63
CA SER A 17 1.08 4.52 -6.56
C SER A 17 0.83 3.10 -7.08
N MET A 18 0.90 2.89 -8.39
CA MET A 18 0.65 1.62 -9.05
C MET A 18 1.96 0.91 -9.34
N ALA A 19 2.05 -0.36 -8.95
CA ALA A 19 3.21 -1.20 -9.18
C ALA A 19 3.52 -1.30 -10.69
N VAL A 20 4.79 -1.17 -11.04
CA VAL A 20 5.27 -1.05 -12.41
C VAL A 20 5.48 -2.39 -13.10
N ASP A 21 5.65 -3.48 -12.33
CA ASP A 21 5.90 -4.82 -12.83
C ASP A 21 5.40 -5.95 -11.89
N GLU A 22 5.54 -7.19 -12.35
CA GLU A 22 5.11 -8.37 -11.60
C GLU A 22 5.89 -8.60 -10.29
N GLU A 23 7.15 -8.17 -10.24
CA GLU A 23 7.99 -8.31 -9.04
C GLU A 23 7.52 -7.34 -7.96
N GLU A 24 7.22 -6.10 -8.34
CA GLU A 24 6.69 -5.08 -7.44
C GLU A 24 5.28 -5.45 -6.96
N ILE A 25 4.43 -6.04 -7.81
CA ILE A 25 3.12 -6.58 -7.39
C ILE A 25 3.28 -7.67 -6.34
N LYS A 26 4.23 -8.60 -6.51
CA LYS A 26 4.49 -9.66 -5.53
C LYS A 26 5.03 -9.08 -4.22
N ASN A 27 5.91 -8.09 -4.29
CA ASN A 27 6.45 -7.42 -3.12
C ASN A 27 5.37 -6.61 -2.39
N LEU A 28 4.48 -5.94 -3.11
CA LEU A 28 3.31 -5.27 -2.56
C LEU A 28 2.37 -6.28 -1.88
N GLY A 29 2.12 -7.43 -2.53
CA GLY A 29 1.35 -8.53 -1.95
C GLY A 29 1.93 -9.01 -0.63
N LYS A 30 3.25 -9.21 -0.55
CA LYS A 30 3.94 -9.55 0.72
C LYS A 30 3.85 -8.44 1.75
N GLN A 31 3.93 -7.16 1.36
CA GLN A 31 3.78 -6.05 2.29
C GLN A 31 2.35 -5.94 2.82
N MET A 32 1.35 -6.23 1.98
CA MET A 32 -0.06 -6.29 2.35
C MET A 32 -0.38 -7.53 3.20
N GLU A 33 0.25 -8.67 2.92
CA GLU A 33 0.14 -9.89 3.72
C GLU A 33 0.79 -9.72 5.09
N ASN A 34 1.92 -9.02 5.14
CA ASN A 34 2.59 -8.63 6.38
C ASN A 34 1.99 -7.36 7.01
N ARG A 35 0.86 -6.82 6.52
CA ARG A 35 0.05 -5.89 7.31
C ARG A 35 -0.49 -6.69 8.49
N ARG A 36 0.25 -6.60 9.60
CA ARG A 36 -0.04 -7.34 10.81
C ARG A 36 -1.44 -6.99 11.27
N THR A 37 -2.31 -7.99 11.28
CA THR A 37 -3.60 -7.87 11.95
C THR A 37 -3.38 -7.74 13.45
N GLY A 38 -4.39 -7.24 14.17
CA GLY A 38 -4.33 -7.17 15.64
C GLY A 38 -4.06 -8.52 16.30
N GLU A 39 -4.47 -9.62 15.67
CA GLU A 39 -4.24 -10.99 16.14
C GLU A 39 -2.76 -11.38 16.07
N VAL A 40 -2.08 -11.11 14.95
CA VAL A 40 -0.64 -11.40 14.77
C VAL A 40 0.22 -10.56 15.74
N LEU A 41 -0.13 -9.29 15.93
CA LEU A 41 0.56 -8.40 16.88
C LEU A 41 0.52 -8.98 18.30
N LYS A 42 -0.64 -9.51 18.71
CA LYS A 42 -0.84 -10.10 20.03
C LYS A 42 -0.11 -11.42 20.18
N GLN A 43 -0.21 -12.31 19.19
CA GLN A 43 0.31 -13.68 19.28
C GLN A 43 1.83 -13.78 19.11
N GLU A 44 2.41 -13.05 18.16
CA GLU A 44 3.83 -13.19 17.80
C GLU A 44 4.72 -12.15 18.47
N TYR A 45 4.18 -10.97 18.80
CA TYR A 45 4.97 -9.82 19.24
C TYR A 45 4.59 -9.31 20.63
N ASN A 46 3.59 -9.90 21.31
CA ASN A 46 3.01 -9.38 22.55
C ASN A 46 2.65 -7.89 22.48
N LYS A 47 2.27 -7.41 21.29
CA LYS A 47 1.83 -6.02 21.05
C LYS A 47 0.32 -5.96 21.05
N VAL A 48 -0.22 -4.94 21.71
CA VAL A 48 -1.65 -4.63 21.62
C VAL A 48 -1.82 -3.67 20.44
N PRO A 49 -2.70 -3.98 19.47
CA PRO A 49 -3.01 -3.03 18.39
C PRO A 49 -3.61 -1.75 18.99
N ASP A 50 -3.41 -0.63 18.32
CA ASP A 50 -4.05 0.62 18.72
C ASP A 50 -5.59 0.45 18.72
N PRO A 51 -6.31 1.10 19.65
CA PRO A 51 -7.76 1.09 19.65
C PRO A 51 -8.30 1.53 18.28
N GLN A 52 -9.28 0.81 17.75
CA GLN A 52 -9.92 1.19 16.49
C GLN A 52 -10.51 2.61 16.64
N GLN A 53 -9.98 3.57 15.89
CA GLN A 53 -10.37 4.99 15.97
C GLN A 53 -11.71 5.30 15.26
N TYR A 54 -12.55 4.30 14.98
CA TYR A 54 -13.82 4.50 14.29
C TYR A 54 -14.98 4.69 15.28
N GLN A 55 -15.40 5.94 15.45
CA GLN A 55 -16.77 6.24 15.85
C GLN A 55 -17.58 6.42 14.57
N GLU A 56 -18.44 5.46 14.23
CA GLU A 56 -19.58 5.79 13.38
C GLU A 56 -20.42 6.81 14.17
N SER A 57 -20.44 8.06 13.70
CA SER A 57 -21.47 8.99 14.12
C SER A 57 -22.79 8.38 13.65
N LYS A 58 -23.58 7.86 14.60
CA LYS A 58 -24.96 7.47 14.33
C LYS A 58 -25.70 8.74 13.86
N GLU A 59 -25.99 8.83 12.57
CA GLU A 59 -27.07 9.70 12.05
C GLU A 59 -28.43 9.10 12.40
#